data_AF-A0A4Z0C9L1-F1
#
_entry.id   AF-A0A4Z0C9L1-F1
#
_cell.length_a   1.000
_cell.length_b   1.000
_cell.length_c   1.000
_cell.angle_alpha   90.00
_cell.angle_beta   90.00
_cell.angle_gamma   90.00
#
_symmetry.space_group_name_H-M   'P 1'
#
loop_
_entity.id
_entity.type
_entity.pdbx_description
1 polymer ?
#
loop_
_entity_poly.entity_id
_entity_poly.type
_entity_poly.pdbx_seq_one_letter_code
_entity_poly.pdbx_strand_id
1 'polypeptide(L)'
;MDRVTGPFDGYYVASSANEIGAGSGRYLGFAKVCCTRPGSFWLAALCEDPGCCAHLCGGGLFDTPDAALASAELLARNHIRGRIAGASTSGSPAGAQPSPYQTAAA
;
A
#
# COMPACT_ATOMS: atom_id res chain seq x y z
N MET A 1 -14.28 7.17 9.72
CA MET A 1 -15.10 6.25 8.89
C MET A 1 -14.16 5.25 8.25
N ASP A 2 -14.52 3.97 8.14
CA ASP A 2 -13.68 2.96 7.49
C ASP A 2 -14.49 1.97 6.65
N ARG A 3 -13.80 1.30 5.72
CA ARG A 3 -14.38 0.33 4.77
C ARG A 3 -13.33 -0.71 4.38
N VAL A 4 -13.74 -1.96 4.20
CA VAL A 4 -12.91 -3.02 3.62
C VAL A 4 -13.48 -3.42 2.24
N THR A 5 -12.63 -3.44 1.22
CA THR A 5 -12.97 -3.77 -0.17
C THR A 5 -12.02 -4.81 -0.77
N GLY A 6 -12.42 -5.37 -1.91
CA GLY A 6 -11.72 -6.47 -2.58
C GLY A 6 -12.45 -7.82 -2.43
N PRO A 7 -11.79 -8.93 -2.80
CA PRO A 7 -10.38 -9.00 -3.15
C PRO A 7 -10.06 -8.36 -4.52
N PHE A 8 -8.88 -7.75 -4.62
CA PHE A 8 -8.25 -7.27 -5.85
C PHE A 8 -6.95 -8.05 -6.03
N ASP A 9 -6.88 -8.89 -7.06
CA ASP A 9 -5.71 -9.74 -7.35
C ASP A 9 -5.22 -10.55 -6.14
N GLY A 10 -6.16 -11.07 -5.33
CA GLY A 10 -5.86 -11.86 -4.13
C GLY A 10 -5.60 -11.03 -2.86
N TYR A 11 -5.66 -9.71 -2.91
CA TYR A 11 -5.47 -8.82 -1.75
C TYR A 11 -6.75 -8.07 -1.39
N TYR A 12 -6.95 -7.81 -0.11
CA TYR A 12 -7.99 -6.96 0.43
C TYR A 12 -7.43 -5.58 0.75
N VAL A 13 -8.27 -4.56 0.61
CA VAL A 13 -7.93 -3.18 0.93
C VAL A 13 -8.82 -2.71 2.07
N ALA A 14 -8.23 -2.37 3.20
CA ALA A 14 -8.92 -1.64 4.25
C ALA A 14 -8.61 -0.15 4.11
N SER A 15 -9.63 0.69 3.97
CA SER A 15 -9.51 2.13 3.84
C SER A 15 -10.15 2.83 5.04
N SER A 16 -9.56 3.93 5.49
CA SER A 16 -10.10 4.79 6.53
C SER A 16 -9.99 6.25 6.10
N ALA A 17 -11.01 7.05 6.40
CA ALA A 17 -10.96 8.50 6.26
C ALA A 17 -10.97 9.13 7.64
N ASN A 18 -10.02 10.05 7.84
CA ASN A 18 -9.85 10.79 9.07
C ASN A 18 -9.87 12.29 8.79
N GLU A 19 -10.59 13.05 9.62
CA GLU A 19 -10.61 14.51 9.52
C GLU A 19 -9.29 15.07 10.05
N ILE A 20 -8.66 15.97 9.31
CA ILE A 20 -7.39 16.59 9.69
C ILE A 20 -7.71 17.93 10.36
N GLY A 21 -7.62 17.94 11.69
CA GLY A 21 -8.04 19.07 12.51
C GLY A 21 -9.55 19.05 12.74
N ALA A 22 -9.97 19.06 14.00
CA ALA A 22 -11.37 18.98 14.36
C ALA A 22 -12.17 20.16 13.79
N GLY A 23 -13.20 19.87 13.00
CA GLY A 23 -14.06 20.88 12.38
C GLY A 23 -13.46 21.58 11.16
N SER A 24 -12.38 21.06 10.59
CA SER A 24 -11.80 21.60 9.35
C SER A 24 -12.64 21.28 8.11
N GLY A 25 -13.45 20.22 8.17
CA GLY A 25 -14.16 19.68 7.01
C GLY A 25 -13.22 19.07 5.96
N ARG A 26 -11.93 18.86 6.30
CA ARG A 26 -10.92 18.31 5.41
C ARG A 26 -10.52 16.91 5.86
N TYR A 27 -10.61 15.96 4.94
CA TYR A 27 -10.40 14.55 5.20
C TYR A 27 -9.15 14.05 4.49
N LEU A 28 -8.38 13.21 5.18
CA LEU A 28 -7.29 12.45 4.62
C LEU A 28 -7.65 10.96 4.64
N GLY A 29 -7.43 10.31 3.51
CA GLY A 29 -7.63 8.88 3.37
C GLY A 29 -6.37 8.11 3.77
N PHE A 30 -6.56 6.89 4.25
CA PHE A 30 -5.49 5.91 4.50
C PHE A 30 -5.97 4.56 4.00
N ALA A 31 -5.06 3.75 3.47
CA ALA A 31 -5.35 2.40 3.03
C ALA A 31 -4.28 1.42 3.49
N LYS A 32 -4.69 0.19 3.78
CA LYS A 32 -3.83 -0.95 4.08
C LYS A 32 -4.17 -2.09 3.14
N VAL A 33 -3.13 -2.74 2.63
CA VAL A 33 -3.26 -3.88 1.72
C VAL A 33 -2.95 -5.16 2.50
N CYS A 34 -3.87 -6.12 2.49
CA CYS A 34 -3.74 -7.36 3.26
C CYS A 34 -4.06 -8.60 2.43
N CYS A 35 -3.32 -9.70 2.62
CA CYS A 35 -3.53 -10.99 1.97
C CYS A 35 -4.82 -11.67 2.47
N THR A 36 -5.18 -11.44 3.73
CA THR A 36 -6.42 -11.91 4.36
C THR A 36 -7.37 -10.74 4.53
N ARG A 37 -8.69 -11.02 4.53
CA ARG A 37 -9.70 -9.98 4.72
C ARG A 37 -9.67 -9.51 6.18
N PRO A 38 -9.27 -8.25 6.46
CA PRO A 38 -9.30 -7.75 7.82
C PRO A 38 -10.73 -7.42 8.26
N GLY A 39 -10.97 -7.42 9.57
CA GLY A 39 -12.26 -6.98 10.13
C GLY A 39 -12.51 -5.48 9.98
N SER A 40 -11.45 -4.66 9.99
CA SER A 40 -11.52 -3.20 9.82
C SER A 40 -10.13 -2.62 9.52
N PHE A 41 -10.07 -1.32 9.17
CA PHE A 41 -8.78 -0.62 8.99
C PHE A 41 -7.91 -0.60 10.26
N TRP A 42 -8.55 -0.50 11.44
CA TRP A 42 -7.85 -0.43 12.73
C TRP A 42 -7.34 -1.80 13.18
N LEU A 43 -8.09 -2.86 12.88
CA LEU A 43 -7.71 -4.25 13.15
C LEU A 43 -6.70 -4.81 12.14
N ALA A 44 -6.55 -4.19 10.98
CA ALA A 44 -5.43 -4.41 10.08
C ALA A 44 -4.12 -3.86 10.69
N ALA A 45 -3.70 -4.35 11.85
CA ALA A 45 -2.49 -3.89 12.52
C ALA A 45 -1.26 -4.40 11.76
N LEU A 46 -0.39 -3.47 11.36
CA LEU A 46 0.85 -3.70 10.60
C LEU A 46 1.90 -4.60 11.30
N CYS A 47 1.68 -5.01 12.57
CA CYS A 47 2.70 -5.69 13.37
C CYS A 47 2.25 -6.99 14.05
N GLU A 48 0.95 -7.28 14.16
CA GLU A 48 0.47 -8.48 14.88
C GLU A 48 -0.32 -9.46 14.00
N ASP A 49 -0.86 -9.03 12.86
CA ASP A 49 -1.53 -9.94 11.92
C ASP A 49 -0.62 -10.17 10.70
N PRO A 50 -0.16 -11.41 10.43
CA PRO A 50 0.81 -11.73 9.37
C PRO A 50 0.28 -11.53 7.92
N GLY A 51 -0.79 -10.76 7.73
CA GLY A 51 -1.47 -10.57 6.46
C GLY A 51 -1.23 -9.24 5.75
N CYS A 52 -0.82 -8.15 6.42
CA CYS A 52 -0.80 -6.83 5.79
C CYS A 52 0.58 -6.43 5.25
N CYS A 53 0.66 -6.14 3.94
CA CYS A 53 1.92 -5.96 3.21
C CYS A 53 2.28 -4.50 2.90
N ALA A 54 1.37 -3.55 3.14
CA ALA A 54 1.59 -2.12 2.91
C ALA A 54 0.57 -1.24 3.66
N HIS A 55 1.01 -0.05 4.05
CA HIS A 55 0.16 1.06 4.52
C HIS A 55 0.45 2.29 3.67
N LEU A 56 -0.59 2.86 3.10
CA LEU A 56 -0.55 3.94 2.14
C LEU A 56 -1.38 5.11 2.66
N CYS A 57 -0.83 6.33 2.58
CA CYS A 57 -1.61 7.54 2.76
C CYS A 57 -2.30 7.91 1.43
N GLY A 58 -3.51 8.43 1.54
CA GLY A 58 -4.28 9.01 0.44
C GLY A 58 -3.52 10.14 -0.25
N GLY A 59 -3.83 10.38 -1.53
CA GLY A 59 -3.06 11.29 -2.38
C GLY A 59 -3.31 12.78 -2.16
N GLY A 60 -4.07 13.16 -1.14
CA GLY A 60 -4.42 14.56 -0.87
C GLY A 60 -5.47 14.72 0.21
N LEU A 61 -5.86 15.98 0.44
CA LEU A 61 -6.96 16.38 1.31
C LEU A 61 -8.24 16.52 0.49
N PHE A 62 -9.35 16.04 1.04
CA PHE A 62 -10.64 16.03 0.37
C PHE A 62 -11.72 16.71 1.22
N ASP A 63 -12.75 17.26 0.56
CA ASP A 63 -13.89 17.90 1.23
C ASP A 63 -14.91 16.90 1.80
N THR A 64 -14.79 15.61 1.43
CA THR A 64 -15.69 14.55 1.90
C THR A 64 -14.92 13.31 2.33
N PRO A 65 -15.43 12.57 3.35
CA PRO A 65 -14.82 11.32 3.78
C PRO A 65 -14.86 10.25 2.68
N ASP A 66 -15.92 10.22 1.87
CA ASP A 66 -16.03 9.28 0.73
C ASP A 66 -14.95 9.52 -0.33
N ALA A 67 -14.65 10.77 -0.68
CA ALA A 67 -13.59 11.08 -1.63
C ALA A 67 -12.21 10.69 -1.08
N ALA A 68 -11.97 10.90 0.21
CA ALA A 68 -10.75 10.47 0.89
C ALA A 68 -10.60 8.93 0.87
N LEU A 69 -11.67 8.18 1.15
CA LEU A 69 -11.69 6.72 1.06
C LEU A 69 -11.41 6.23 -0.37
N ALA A 70 -12.07 6.83 -1.36
CA ALA A 70 -11.90 6.46 -2.77
C ALA A 70 -10.47 6.71 -3.26
N SER A 71 -9.86 7.83 -2.85
CA SER A 71 -8.45 8.13 -3.16
C SER A 71 -7.50 7.10 -2.55
N ALA A 72 -7.69 6.75 -1.28
CA ALA A 72 -6.85 5.76 -0.60
C ALA A 72 -6.99 4.36 -1.22
N GLU A 73 -8.21 3.94 -1.56
CA GLU A 73 -8.43 2.67 -2.26
C GLU A 73 -7.76 2.66 -3.65
N LEU A 74 -7.87 3.74 -4.41
CA LEU A 74 -7.27 3.85 -5.74
C LEU A 74 -5.75 3.67 -5.66
N LEU A 75 -5.09 4.30 -4.67
CA LEU A 75 -3.65 4.15 -4.45
C LEU A 75 -3.30 2.72 -4.03
N ALA A 76 -4.09 2.08 -3.17
CA ALA A 76 -3.89 0.70 -2.78
C ALA A 76 -4.01 -0.27 -3.96
N ARG A 77 -4.99 -0.06 -4.83
CA ARG A 77 -5.17 -0.86 -6.05
C ARG A 77 -4.03 -0.65 -7.04
N ASN A 78 -3.53 0.57 -7.19
CA ASN A 78 -2.33 0.84 -7.99
C ASN A 78 -1.09 0.18 -7.39
N HIS A 79 -0.94 0.19 -6.06
CA HIS A 79 0.14 -0.52 -5.37
C HIS A 79 0.09 -2.03 -5.61
N ILE A 80 -1.09 -2.65 -5.49
CA ILE A 80 -1.29 -4.09 -5.76
C ILE A 80 -0.88 -4.41 -7.20
N ARG A 81 -1.39 -3.65 -8.18
CA ARG A 81 -1.05 -3.83 -9.60
C ARG A 81 0.45 -3.70 -9.86
N GLY A 82 1.10 -2.67 -9.28
CA GLY A 82 2.55 -2.48 -9.41
C GLY A 82 3.35 -3.61 -8.78
N ARG A 83 2.88 -4.16 -7.65
CA ARG A 83 3.53 -5.29 -6.96
C ARG A 83 3.43 -6.58 -7.77
N ILE A 84 2.31 -6.83 -8.43
CA ILE A 84 2.13 -7.99 -9.32
C ILE A 84 3.01 -7.84 -10.55
N ALA A 85 3.02 -6.66 -11.18
CA ALA A 85 3.89 -6.39 -12.32
C ALA A 85 5.38 -6.56 -11.96
N GLY A 86 5.81 -6.12 -10.77
CA GLY A 86 7.17 -6.31 -10.24
C GLY A 86 7.50 -7.74 -9.81
N ALA A 87 6.52 -8.50 -9.32
CA ALA A 87 6.68 -9.92 -9.02
C ALA A 87 6.83 -10.76 -10.29
N SER A 88 6.12 -10.39 -11.37
CA SER A 88 6.27 -11.02 -12.69
C SER A 88 7.62 -10.72 -13.35
N THR A 89 8.34 -9.67 -12.95
CA THR A 89 9.71 -9.34 -13.43
C THR A 89 10.82 -9.83 -12.50
N SER A 90 10.50 -10.43 -11.36
CA SER A 90 11.52 -10.99 -10.43
C SER A 90 11.95 -12.42 -10.81
N GLY A 91 11.54 -12.91 -11.98
CA GLY A 91 12.01 -14.15 -12.59
C GLY A 91 13.25 -13.95 -13.47
N SER A 92 14.43 -14.09 -12.86
CA SER A 92 15.75 -14.49 -13.43
C SER A 92 16.59 -13.50 -14.26
N PRO A 93 17.94 -13.70 -14.38
CA PRO A 93 18.86 -14.55 -13.60
C PRO A 93 20.03 -13.77 -12.95
N ALA A 94 20.80 -14.49 -12.14
CA ALA A 94 22.14 -14.10 -11.68
C ALA A 94 23.01 -13.64 -12.86
N GLY A 95 23.21 -12.33 -12.98
CA GLY A 95 24.19 -11.71 -13.87
C GLY A 95 25.33 -11.18 -13.03
N ALA A 96 26.45 -11.89 -13.06
CA ALA A 96 27.71 -11.45 -12.48
C ALA A 96 28.04 -10.01 -12.93
N GLN A 97 28.16 -9.09 -11.97
CA GLN A 97 28.82 -7.81 -12.20
C GLN A 97 30.34 -8.04 -12.05
N PRO A 98 31.15 -7.84 -13.11
CA PRO A 98 32.59 -7.76 -12.93
C PRO A 98 32.95 -6.42 -12.27
N SER A 99 33.50 -6.47 -11.05
CA SER A 99 34.08 -5.31 -10.37
C SER A 99 35.31 -4.79 -11.14
N PRO A 100 35.41 -3.48 -11.47
CA PRO A 100 36.55 -2.91 -12.19
C PRO A 100 37.75 -2.51 -11.30
N TYR A 101 37.95 -3.15 -10.13
CA TYR A 101 38.99 -2.78 -9.17
C TYR A 101 39.95 -3.93 -8.84
N GLN A 102 40.66 -4.49 -9.82
CA GLN A 102 41.90 -5.23 -9.56
C GLN A 102 42.91 -5.09 -10.71
N THR A 103 43.80 -4.11 -10.60
CA THR A 103 45.09 -4.01 -11.29
C THR A 103 45.96 -3.07 -10.47
N ALA A 104 47.23 -3.29 -10.13
CA ALA A 104 48.10 -4.45 -10.01
C ALA A 104 49.19 -4.00 -9.02
N ALA A 105 49.65 -4.89 -8.15
CA ALA A 105 50.91 -4.72 -7.44
C ALA A 105 51.96 -5.54 -8.19
N ALA A 106 52.98 -4.87 -8.69
CA ALA A 106 54.29 -5.45 -9.02
C ALA A 106 55.33 -4.33 -8.93
#